data_AF-A0A0K8Q0J1-F1
#
_entry.id   AF-A0A0K8Q0J1-F1
#
_cell.length_a   1.000
_cell.length_b   1.000
_cell.length_c   1.000
_cell.angle_alpha   90.00
_cell.angle_beta   90.00
_cell.angle_gamma   90.00
#
_symmetry.space_group_name_H-M   'P 1'
#
loop_
_entity.id
_entity.type
_entity.pdbx_description
1 polymer ?
#
loop_
_entity_poly.entity_id
_entity_poly.type
_entity_poly.pdbx_seq_one_letter_code
_entity_poly.pdbx_strand_id
1 'polypeptide(L)'
;MYESPTERILRFLKDLYPNGPFVSFYDGDPVLIAESNLPAIAVEFLGNKNSSGPTGTDRVDPEQIVIKVILNEKDDWAPRKTRI
;
A
#
# COMPACT_ATOMS: atom_id res chain seq x y z
N MET A 1 -2.70 4.22 24.33
CA MET A 1 -3.26 3.77 23.04
C MET A 1 -2.14 3.06 22.30
N TYR A 2 -2.32 1.81 21.89
CA TYR A 2 -1.30 1.04 21.20
C TYR A 2 -1.38 1.38 19.70
N GLU A 3 -0.27 1.82 19.11
CA GLU A 3 -0.19 2.12 17.67
C GLU A 3 -0.04 0.81 16.89
N SER A 4 -0.82 0.63 15.82
CA SER A 4 -0.69 -0.55 14.97
C SER A 4 0.62 -0.50 14.15
N PRO A 5 1.20 -1.64 13.75
CA PRO A 5 2.36 -1.64 12.86
C PRO A 5 2.12 -0.88 11.54
N THR A 6 0.90 -0.94 11.00
CA THR A 6 0.52 -0.24 9.76
C THR A 6 0.46 1.27 9.97
N GLU A 7 -0.13 1.75 11.07
CA GLU A 7 -0.14 3.17 11.44
C GLU A 7 1.28 3.72 11.58
N ARG A 8 2.19 2.96 12.21
CA ARG A 8 3.59 3.37 12.39
C ARG A 8 4.32 3.53 11.07
N ILE A 9 4.13 2.58 10.15
CA ILE A 9 4.72 2.62 8.81
C ILE A 9 4.13 3.76 7.99
N LEU A 10 2.81 3.95 8.07
CA LEU A 10 2.11 5.00 7.37
C LEU A 10 2.56 6.40 7.83
N ARG A 11 2.78 6.60 9.14
CA ARG A 11 3.40 7.81 9.66
C ARG A 11 4.81 8.00 9.11
N PHE A 12 5.65 6.97 9.16
CA PHE A 12 7.01 7.02 8.60
C PHE A 12 7.00 7.43 7.11
N LEU A 13 6.10 6.86 6.30
CA LEU A 13 6.00 7.20 4.88
C LEU A 13 5.52 8.64 4.64
N LYS A 14 4.59 9.15 5.46
CA LYS A 14 4.18 10.56 5.42
C LYS A 14 5.34 11.50 5.75
N ASP A 15 6.10 11.16 6.79
CA ASP A 15 7.25 11.96 7.24
C ASP A 15 8.42 11.91 6.24
N LEU A 16 8.56 10.81 5.50
CA LEU A 16 9.56 10.66 4.44
C LEU A 16 9.18 11.44 3.17
N TYR A 17 7.89 11.57 2.89
CA TYR A 17 7.36 12.23 1.69
C TYR A 17 6.46 13.43 2.00
N PRO A 18 6.91 14.42 2.80
CA PRO A 18 6.06 15.54 3.23
C PRO A 18 5.62 16.44 2.06
N ASN A 19 6.45 16.51 1.01
CA ASN A 19 6.15 17.16 -0.27
C ASN A 19 6.37 16.18 -1.44
N GLY A 20 6.16 14.88 -1.17
CA GLY A 20 6.38 13.84 -2.16
C GLY A 20 5.28 13.78 -3.23
N PRO A 21 5.35 12.80 -4.14
CA PRO A 21 4.38 12.68 -5.22
C PRO A 21 3.00 12.25 -4.72
N PHE A 22 2.91 11.64 -3.54
CA PHE A 22 1.69 11.03 -3.02
C PHE A 22 0.78 12.04 -2.33
N VAL A 23 -0.49 12.07 -2.76
CA VAL A 23 -1.53 12.95 -2.22
C VAL A 23 -2.17 12.35 -0.98
N SER A 24 -2.35 11.03 -0.94
CA SER A 24 -3.09 10.35 0.13
C SER A 24 -2.40 9.06 0.60
N PHE A 25 -2.69 8.72 1.87
CA PHE A 25 -2.11 7.55 2.54
C PHE A 25 -3.22 6.85 3.33
N TYR A 26 -3.37 5.54 3.14
CA TYR A 26 -4.44 4.72 3.70
C TYR A 26 -3.90 3.60 4.58
N ASP A 27 -4.51 3.43 5.76
CA ASP A 27 -4.30 2.26 6.62
C ASP A 27 -5.33 1.18 6.24
N GLY A 28 -4.86 0.08 5.66
CA GLY A 28 -5.65 -0.92 4.94
C GLY A 28 -5.80 -0.63 3.46
N ASP A 29 -6.33 -1.62 2.71
CA ASP A 29 -6.57 -1.51 1.27
C ASP A 29 -7.94 -0.88 0.97
N PRO A 30 -7.99 0.33 0.37
CA PRO A 30 -9.25 0.98 0.07
C PRO A 30 -9.91 0.36 -1.17
N VAL A 31 -11.19 -0.01 -1.04
CA VAL A 31 -11.98 -0.61 -2.15
C VAL A 31 -12.25 0.40 -3.28
N LEU A 32 -12.43 1.68 -2.93
CA LEU A 32 -12.69 2.76 -3.88
C LEU A 32 -11.86 3.99 -3.50
N ILE A 33 -11.24 4.60 -4.50
CA ILE A 33 -10.39 5.78 -4.35
C ILE A 33 -10.81 6.81 -5.40
N ALA A 34 -11.04 8.05 -4.98
CA ALA A 34 -11.31 9.15 -5.91
C ALA A 34 -10.04 9.52 -6.69
N GLU A 35 -10.17 9.84 -7.98
CA GLU A 35 -9.02 10.23 -8.82
C GLU A 35 -8.23 11.41 -8.26
N SER A 36 -8.91 12.35 -7.56
CA SER A 36 -8.27 13.50 -6.90
C SER A 36 -7.33 13.14 -5.76
N ASN A 37 -7.43 11.91 -5.23
CA ASN A 37 -6.59 11.43 -4.14
C ASN A 37 -5.38 10.65 -4.66
N LEU A 38 -5.25 10.46 -5.97
CA LEU A 38 -4.12 9.80 -6.60
C LEU A 38 -2.98 10.81 -6.90
N PRO A 39 -1.72 10.36 -6.87
CA PRO A 39 -1.29 9.01 -6.50
C PRO A 39 -1.33 8.79 -4.97
N ALA A 40 -1.58 7.56 -4.55
CA ALA A 40 -1.82 7.19 -3.16
C ALA A 40 -0.95 6.01 -2.71
N ILE A 41 -0.73 5.89 -1.40
CA ILE A 41 -0.14 4.69 -0.78
C ILE A 41 -1.14 4.06 0.18
N ALA A 42 -1.28 2.73 0.14
CA ALA A 42 -2.02 1.97 1.12
C ALA A 42 -1.09 0.97 1.82
N VAL A 43 -1.21 0.83 3.14
CA VAL A 43 -0.42 -0.10 3.95
C VAL A 43 -1.36 -1.09 4.61
N GLU A 44 -1.20 -2.38 4.33
CA GLU A 44 -2.05 -3.45 4.85
C GLU A 44 -1.20 -4.48 5.61
N PHE A 45 -1.73 -4.96 6.73
CA PHE A 45 -1.16 -6.10 7.44
C PHE A 45 -1.93 -7.36 7.08
N LEU A 46 -1.27 -8.28 6.38
CA LEU A 46 -1.76 -9.62 6.13
C LEU A 46 -1.23 -10.53 7.24
N GLY A 47 -2.11 -10.85 8.19
CA GLY A 47 -1.79 -11.74 9.31
C GLY A 47 -1.58 -13.20 8.89
N ASN A 48 -1.19 -14.03 9.87
CA ASN A 48 -0.91 -15.45 9.68
C ASN A 48 -2.05 -16.17 8.94
N LYS A 49 -1.75 -16.65 7.74
CA LYS A 49 -2.55 -17.70 7.11
C LYS A 49 -1.96 -19.02 7.54
N ASN A 50 -2.78 -19.85 8.19
CA ASN A 50 -2.45 -21.25 8.36
C ASN A 50 -2.78 -21.94 7.04
N SER A 51 -1.75 -22.32 6.28
CA SER A 51 -1.93 -23.14 5.10
C SER A 51 -1.65 -24.60 5.45
N SER A 52 -2.63 -25.48 5.21
CA SER A 52 -2.47 -26.92 5.40
C SER A 52 -1.59 -27.49 4.29
N GLY A 53 -0.42 -28.02 4.65
CA GLY A 53 0.44 -28.73 3.70
C GLY A 53 -0.14 -30.10 3.32
N PRO A 54 0.29 -30.70 2.19
CA PRO A 54 -0.23 -31.99 1.69
C PRO A 54 -0.03 -33.20 2.64
N THR A 55 0.81 -33.06 3.68
CA THR A 55 1.21 -34.14 4.58
C THR A 55 0.85 -33.88 6.05
N GLY A 56 -0.06 -32.96 6.36
CA GLY A 56 -0.45 -32.67 7.75
C GLY A 56 0.61 -31.88 8.53
N THR A 57 1.52 -31.22 7.82
CA THR A 57 2.43 -30.23 8.39
C THR A 57 1.75 -28.85 8.35
N ASP A 58 1.62 -28.22 9.51
CA ASP A 58 1.19 -26.83 9.60
C ASP A 58 2.29 -25.94 9.03
N ARG A 59 1.98 -25.24 7.94
CA ARG A 59 2.83 -24.18 7.43
C ARG A 59 2.28 -22.86 7.98
N VAL A 60 3.05 -22.27 8.89
CA VAL A 60 2.80 -20.89 9.34
C VAL A 60 3.37 -19.97 8.27
N ASP A 61 2.49 -19.36 7.48
CA ASP A 61 2.93 -18.30 6.58
C ASP A 61 3.36 -17.09 7.41
N PRO A 62 4.54 -16.50 7.12
CA PRO A 62 5.05 -15.37 7.90
C PRO A 62 4.11 -14.18 7.78
N GLU A 63 4.06 -13.36 8.83
CA GLU A 63 3.36 -12.08 8.83
C GLU A 63 3.86 -11.22 7.67
N GLN A 64 2.92 -10.67 6.90
CA GLN A 64 3.23 -9.87 5.72
C GLN A 64 2.70 -8.45 5.90
N ILE A 65 3.57 -7.48 5.63
CA ILE A 65 3.19 -6.08 5.48
C ILE A 65 3.20 -5.79 3.99
N VAL A 66 2.08 -5.36 3.45
CA VAL A 66 1.90 -5.04 2.04
C VAL A 66 1.80 -3.53 1.90
N ILE A 67 2.68 -2.95 1.09
CA ILE A 67 2.64 -1.53 0.74
C ILE A 67 2.23 -1.45 -0.72
N LYS A 68 1.03 -0.91 -0.99
CA LYS A 68 0.47 -0.74 -2.33
C LYS A 68 0.68 0.71 -2.75
N VAL A 69 1.27 0.90 -3.93
CA VAL A 69 1.37 2.21 -4.59
C VAL A 69 0.29 2.27 -5.65
N ILE A 70 -0.60 3.25 -5.55
CA ILE A 70 -1.80 3.34 -6.37
C ILE A 70 -1.67 4.58 -7.25
N LEU A 71 -1.60 4.34 -8.55
CA LEU A 71 -1.41 5.36 -9.58
C LEU A 71 -2.66 5.43 -10.48
N ASN A 72 -2.84 6.57 -11.15
CA ASN A 72 -3.86 6.70 -12.17
C ASN A 72 -3.29 6.24 -13.52
N GLU A 73 -3.75 5.11 -14.04
CA GLU A 73 -3.26 4.60 -15.32
C GLU A 73 -3.53 5.56 -16.50
N LYS A 74 -4.56 6.43 -16.40
CA LYS A 74 -4.83 7.44 -17.45
C LYS A 74 -3.63 8.36 -17.69
N ASP A 75 -2.84 8.62 -16.64
CA ASP A 75 -1.65 9.47 -16.75
C ASP A 75 -0.51 8.77 -17.52
N ASP A 76 -0.48 7.43 -17.52
CA ASP A 76 0.51 6.64 -18.27
C ASP A 76 0.19 6.56 -19.78
N TRP A 77 -1.10 6.63 -20.15
CA TRP A 77 -1.53 6.67 -21.56
C TRP A 77 -1.35 8.03 -22.24
N ALA A 78 -1.07 9.09 -21.50
CA ALA A 78 -0.79 10.38 -22.10
C ALA A 78 0.53 10.30 -22.88
N PRO A 79 0.56 10.61 -24.20
CA PRO A 79 1.81 10.62 -24.94
C PRO A 79 2.77 11.58 -24.25
N ARG A 80 3.94 11.07 -23.82
CA ARG A 80 5.02 11.87 -23.24
C ARG A 80 5.17 13.12 -24.11
N LYS A 81 4.72 14.28 -23.62
CA LYS A 81 4.98 15.54 -24.30
C LYS A 81 6.48 15.78 -24.18
N THR A 82 7.22 15.34 -25.19
CA THR A 82 8.61 15.73 -25.41
C THR A 82 8.62 17.24 -25.46
N ARG A 83 9.03 17.89 -24.35
CA ARG A 83 9.33 19.31 -24.36
C ARG A 83 10.57 19.48 -25.25
N ILE A 84 10.35 20.08 -26.42
CA ILE A 84 11.39 20.61 -27.31
C ILE A 84 11.80 21.98 -26.75
#